data_AF-A0AAQ1J3C3-F1
#
_entry.id   AF-A0AAQ1J3C3-F1
#
_cell.length_a   1.000
_cell.length_b   1.000
_cell.length_c   1.000
_cell.angle_alpha   90.00
_cell.angle_beta   90.00
_cell.angle_gamma   90.00
#
_symmetry.space_group_name_H-M   'P 1'
#
loop_
_entity.id
_entity.type
_entity.pdbx_description
1 polymer ?
#
loop_
_entity_poly.entity_id
_entity_poly.type
_entity_poly.pdbx_seq_one_letter_code
_entity_poly.pdbx_strand_id
1 'polypeptide(L)'
;MSPSDHVIIHTDGACKGNPGPGGWGAVLQAGGGHEKELWGGEPNTTNNRMELMAAIMALEALKRPCKVELHTDSKYVMQGITEWMRGWKARGWLTADKKPVKNADLWQRLDAARLRHDVKWRWVKGHAGHELNERADQLANRGVAELPRR
;
A
#
# COMPACT_ATOMS: atom_id res chain seq x y z
N MET A 1 11.32 -9.26 -22.47
CA MET A 1 10.38 -9.12 -21.33
C MET A 1 9.02 -9.55 -21.83
N SER A 2 8.41 -10.54 -21.18
CA SER A 2 7.15 -11.13 -21.63
C SER A 2 5.96 -10.26 -21.20
N PRO A 3 4.85 -10.22 -21.95
CA PRO A 3 3.63 -9.49 -21.55
C PRO A 3 3.08 -9.90 -20.18
N SER A 4 3.43 -11.10 -19.71
CA SER A 4 3.06 -11.70 -18.42
C SER A 4 3.85 -11.16 -17.20
N ASP A 5 4.74 -10.18 -17.42
CA ASP A 5 5.52 -9.56 -16.34
C ASP A 5 4.97 -8.19 -15.90
N HIS A 6 3.87 -7.72 -16.52
CA HIS A 6 3.17 -6.50 -16.12
C HIS A 6 2.04 -6.82 -15.13
N VAL A 7 1.99 -6.05 -14.03
CA VAL A 7 0.98 -6.18 -12.99
C VAL A 7 0.41 -4.80 -12.66
N ILE A 8 -0.92 -4.67 -12.72
CA ILE A 8 -1.65 -3.49 -12.25
C ILE A 8 -2.11 -3.79 -10.83
N ILE A 9 -1.87 -2.87 -9.90
CA ILE A 9 -2.21 -3.03 -8.49
C ILE A 9 -3.03 -1.83 -8.07
N HIS A 10 -4.16 -2.05 -7.41
CA HIS A 10 -4.93 -1.04 -6.69
C HIS A 10 -4.87 -1.32 -5.21
N THR A 11 -4.67 -0.30 -4.39
CA THR A 11 -4.49 -0.45 -2.94
C THR A 11 -5.22 0.62 -2.17
N ASP A 12 -5.80 0.24 -1.04
CA ASP A 12 -6.48 1.16 -0.15
C ASP A 12 -6.37 0.74 1.33
N GLY A 13 -6.57 1.69 2.24
CA GLY A 13 -6.55 1.50 3.68
C GLY A 13 -7.68 2.25 4.38
N ALA A 14 -8.34 1.56 5.30
CA ALA A 14 -9.45 2.08 6.08
C ALA A 14 -9.18 1.95 7.58
N CYS A 15 -9.66 2.91 8.38
CA CYS A 15 -9.54 2.87 9.84
C CYS A 15 -10.82 3.40 10.51
N LYS A 16 -11.40 2.64 11.44
CA LYS A 16 -12.58 3.04 12.24
C LYS A 16 -12.10 3.68 13.54
N GLY A 17 -11.85 5.00 13.48
CA GLY A 17 -11.13 5.74 14.52
C GLY A 17 -9.63 5.81 14.21
N ASN A 18 -8.96 6.90 14.58
CA ASN A 18 -7.56 7.15 14.20
C ASN A 18 -6.73 7.66 15.40
N PRO A 19 -6.17 6.76 16.25
CA PRO A 19 -6.05 5.31 16.04
C PRO A 19 -7.33 4.51 16.38
N GLY A 20 -7.44 3.30 15.82
CA GLY A 20 -8.56 2.37 16.03
C GLY A 20 -8.41 1.09 15.20
N PRO A 21 -9.44 0.23 15.17
CA PRO A 21 -9.48 -0.93 14.27
C PRO A 21 -9.35 -0.48 12.81
N GLY A 22 -8.37 -1.03 12.09
CA GLY A 22 -8.12 -0.69 10.70
C GLY A 22 -7.89 -1.91 9.84
N GLY A 23 -8.03 -1.73 8.53
CA GLY A 23 -7.88 -2.76 7.54
C GLY A 23 -7.28 -2.21 6.25
N TRP A 24 -6.64 -3.08 5.49
CA TRP A 24 -6.00 -2.77 4.23
C TRP A 24 -6.48 -3.74 3.17
N GLY A 25 -6.55 -3.27 1.92
CA GLY A 25 -7.04 -4.03 0.78
C GLY A 25 -6.18 -3.79 -0.45
N ALA A 26 -5.98 -4.84 -1.25
CA ALA A 26 -5.28 -4.73 -2.52
C ALA A 26 -5.86 -5.67 -3.58
N VAL A 27 -5.98 -5.17 -4.81
CA VAL A 27 -6.36 -5.94 -6.00
C VAL A 27 -5.17 -5.95 -6.95
N LEU A 28 -4.73 -7.12 -7.37
CA LEU A 28 -3.62 -7.34 -8.28
C LEU A 28 -4.13 -7.99 -9.56
N GLN A 29 -3.82 -7.40 -10.72
CA GLN A 29 -4.13 -7.94 -12.04
C GLN A 29 -2.85 -8.18 -12.82
N ALA A 30 -2.55 -9.45 -13.09
CA ALA A 30 -1.38 -9.86 -13.87
C ALA A 30 -1.74 -10.06 -15.35
N GLY A 31 -0.75 -9.87 -16.23
CA GLY A 31 -0.89 -10.14 -17.66
C GLY A 31 -1.43 -11.56 -17.92
N GLY A 32 -2.45 -11.65 -18.77
CA GLY A 32 -3.16 -12.91 -19.06
C GLY A 32 -4.50 -13.10 -18.32
N GLY A 33 -4.99 -12.07 -17.63
CA GLY A 33 -6.34 -12.05 -17.03
C GLY A 33 -6.42 -12.69 -15.63
N HIS A 34 -5.27 -12.97 -14.99
CA HIS A 34 -5.26 -13.48 -13.63
C HIS A 34 -5.40 -12.33 -12.63
N GLU A 35 -6.41 -12.42 -11.78
CA GLU A 35 -6.67 -11.46 -10.71
C GLU A 35 -6.49 -12.11 -9.34
N LYS A 36 -5.97 -11.33 -8.39
CA LYS A 36 -5.81 -11.73 -7.00
C LYS A 36 -6.18 -10.59 -6.07
N GLU A 37 -7.02 -10.90 -5.09
CA GLU A 37 -7.39 -9.99 -4.00
C GLU A 37 -6.63 -10.34 -2.72
N LEU A 38 -6.26 -9.32 -1.96
CA LEU A 38 -5.58 -9.43 -0.67
C LEU A 38 -6.23 -8.46 0.30
N TRP A 39 -6.40 -8.89 1.55
CA TRP A 39 -6.88 -8.03 2.63
C TRP A 39 -6.33 -8.48 3.97
N GLY A 40 -6.40 -7.60 4.96
CA GLY A 40 -6.07 -7.89 6.34
C GLY A 40 -6.46 -6.74 7.27
N GLY A 41 -6.38 -6.96 8.57
CA GLY A 41 -6.74 -5.97 9.57
C GLY A 41 -5.83 -5.97 10.79
N GLU A 42 -5.78 -4.82 11.47
CA GLU A 42 -5.11 -4.63 12.75
C GLU A 42 -6.07 -3.98 13.75
N PRO A 43 -6.19 -4.50 15.00
CA PRO A 43 -7.16 -4.01 15.98
C PRO A 43 -6.88 -2.60 16.51
N ASN A 44 -5.64 -2.12 16.40
CA ASN A 44 -5.26 -0.79 16.84
C ASN A 44 -4.15 -0.22 15.94
N THR A 45 -4.57 0.51 14.91
CA THR A 45 -3.69 1.07 13.89
C THR A 45 -4.17 2.46 13.46
N THR A 46 -3.67 2.98 12.35
CA THR A 46 -4.07 4.29 11.78
C THR A 46 -4.32 4.15 10.29
N ASN A 47 -5.05 5.09 9.68
CA ASN A 47 -5.30 5.06 8.24
C ASN A 47 -3.99 4.98 7.42
N ASN A 48 -3.05 5.87 7.72
CA ASN A 48 -1.75 5.93 7.04
C ASN A 48 -0.95 4.62 7.15
N ARG A 49 -1.09 3.87 8.26
CA ARG A 49 -0.42 2.57 8.39
C ARG A 49 -1.09 1.52 7.51
N MET A 50 -2.41 1.55 7.40
CA MET A 50 -3.15 0.63 6.54
C MET A 50 -2.92 0.91 5.06
N GLU A 51 -2.90 2.18 4.64
CA GLU A 51 -2.53 2.57 3.28
C GLU A 51 -1.12 2.07 2.90
N LEU A 52 -0.14 2.22 3.81
CA LEU A 52 1.21 1.68 3.62
C LEU A 52 1.21 0.15 3.56
N MET A 53 0.49 -0.50 4.47
CA MET A 53 0.41 -1.97 4.53
C MET A 53 -0.19 -2.55 3.24
N ALA A 54 -1.22 -1.92 2.68
CA ALA A 54 -1.81 -2.33 1.41
C ALA A 54 -0.77 -2.40 0.28
N ALA A 55 0.01 -1.32 0.11
CA ALA A 55 1.09 -1.26 -0.87
C ALA A 55 2.19 -2.28 -0.62
N ILE A 56 2.60 -2.46 0.64
CA ILE A 56 3.61 -3.44 1.05
C ILE A 56 3.17 -4.85 0.69
N MET A 57 1.98 -5.26 1.15
CA MET A 57 1.48 -6.62 1.00
C MET A 57 1.24 -6.96 -0.47
N ALA A 58 0.79 -5.99 -1.27
CA ALA A 58 0.63 -6.18 -2.71
C ALA A 58 1.98 -6.43 -3.42
N LEU A 59 3.02 -5.64 -3.10
CA LEU A 59 4.35 -5.82 -3.69
C LEU A 59 5.01 -7.13 -3.21
N GLU A 60 4.89 -7.45 -1.92
CA GLU A 60 5.47 -8.68 -1.35
C GLU A 60 4.80 -9.95 -1.86
N ALA A 61 3.53 -9.90 -2.27
CA ALA A 61 2.83 -11.03 -2.87
C ALA A 61 3.41 -11.44 -4.25
N LEU A 62 4.19 -10.57 -4.90
CA LEU A 62 4.84 -10.86 -6.16
C LEU A 62 6.05 -11.77 -5.97
N LYS A 63 5.97 -12.97 -6.56
CA LYS A 63 6.99 -14.03 -6.40
C LYS A 63 8.27 -13.78 -7.22
N ARG A 64 8.23 -12.86 -8.18
CA ARG A 64 9.35 -12.54 -9.09
C ARG A 64 9.38 -11.03 -9.40
N PRO A 65 10.50 -10.48 -9.89
CA PRO A 65 10.55 -9.11 -10.37
C PRO A 65 9.50 -8.87 -11.47
N CYS A 66 8.77 -7.76 -11.37
CA CYS A 66 7.66 -7.42 -12.27
C CYS A 66 7.72 -5.92 -12.61
N LYS A 67 7.08 -5.54 -13.71
CA LYS A 67 6.72 -4.14 -14.00
C LYS A 67 5.37 -3.85 -13.37
N VAL A 68 5.36 -3.03 -12.33
CA VAL A 68 4.16 -2.77 -11.53
C VAL A 68 3.64 -1.38 -11.83
N GLU A 69 2.34 -1.26 -12.11
CA GLU A 69 1.62 0.00 -12.03
C GLU A 69 0.75 0.00 -10.78
N LEU A 70 1.16 0.74 -9.74
CA LEU A 70 0.47 0.78 -8.45
C LEU A 70 -0.35 2.05 -8.34
N HIS A 71 -1.66 1.88 -8.24
CA HIS A 71 -2.68 2.91 -8.07
C HIS A 71 -3.09 3.01 -6.61
N THR A 72 -3.01 4.23 -6.06
CA THR A 72 -3.47 4.55 -4.71
C THR A 72 -4.05 5.97 -4.68
N ASP A 73 -5.07 6.20 -3.89
CA ASP A 73 -5.58 7.54 -3.60
C ASP A 73 -4.92 8.18 -2.37
N SER A 74 -4.09 7.42 -1.64
CA SER A 74 -3.34 7.91 -0.50
C SER A 74 -2.32 8.96 -0.93
N LYS A 75 -2.60 10.21 -0.57
CA LYS A 75 -1.64 11.31 -0.65
C LYS A 75 -0.43 11.05 0.25
N TYR A 76 -0.62 10.37 1.37
CA TYR A 76 0.46 10.06 2.32
C TYR A 76 1.49 9.10 1.70
N VAL A 77 1.02 8.03 1.05
CA VAL A 77 1.88 7.09 0.33
C VAL A 77 2.55 7.80 -0.84
N MET A 78 1.79 8.56 -1.63
CA MET A 78 2.35 9.25 -2.79
C MET A 78 3.44 10.25 -2.42
N GLN A 79 3.17 11.17 -1.50
CA GLN A 79 4.16 12.16 -1.06
C GLN A 79 5.37 11.49 -0.42
N GLY A 80 5.16 10.43 0.37
CA GLY A 80 6.28 9.73 0.97
C GLY A 80 7.17 9.05 -0.06
N ILE A 81 6.62 8.44 -1.11
CA ILE A 81 7.41 7.86 -2.20
C ILE A 81 8.10 8.92 -3.06
N THR A 82 7.39 10.00 -3.45
CA THR A 82 7.90 10.96 -4.44
C THR A 82 8.77 12.06 -3.84
N GLU A 83 8.51 12.46 -2.60
CA GLU A 83 9.13 13.63 -1.98
C GLU A 83 10.01 13.28 -0.78
N TRP A 84 9.52 12.45 0.14
CA TRP A 84 10.15 12.34 1.47
C TRP A 84 11.17 11.21 1.62
N MET A 85 10.89 10.04 1.04
CA MET A 85 11.67 8.82 1.26
C MET A 85 13.15 8.99 0.90
N ARG A 86 13.46 9.72 -0.17
CA ARG A 86 14.86 10.02 -0.54
C ARG A 86 15.59 10.77 0.57
N GLY A 87 14.94 11.78 1.15
CA GLY A 87 15.49 12.57 2.25
C GLY A 87 15.62 11.76 3.54
N TRP A 88 14.62 10.95 3.87
CA TRP A 88 14.66 10.07 5.04
C TRP A 88 15.78 9.04 4.95
N LYS A 89 15.96 8.38 3.80
CA LYS A 89 17.05 7.43 3.58
C LYS A 89 18.43 8.09 3.76
N ALA A 90 18.62 9.28 3.20
CA ALA A 90 19.87 10.03 3.34
C ALA A 90 20.17 10.43 4.81
N ARG A 91 19.14 10.53 5.66
CA ARG A 91 19.25 10.86 7.08
C ARG A 91 19.13 9.64 8.01
N GLY A 92 19.23 8.42 7.47
CA GLY A 92 19.13 7.20 8.27
C GLY A 92 17.74 7.00 8.92
N TRP A 93 16.67 7.41 8.23
CA TRP A 93 15.28 7.34 8.69
C TRP A 93 14.97 8.21 9.92
N LEU A 94 15.68 9.33 10.05
CA LEU A 94 15.47 10.34 11.09
C LEU A 94 14.89 11.65 10.51
N THR A 95 14.08 12.33 11.32
CA THR A 95 13.60 13.69 11.05
C THR A 95 14.71 14.72 11.30
N ALA A 96 14.46 16.00 10.98
CA ALA A 96 15.39 17.09 11.29
C ALA A 96 15.73 17.17 12.79
N ASP A 97 14.77 16.81 13.66
CA ASP A 97 14.94 16.78 15.12
C ASP A 97 15.61 15.50 15.64
N LYS A 98 16.23 14.69 14.76
CA LYS A 98 16.87 13.41 15.07
C LYS A 98 15.95 12.36 15.71
N LYS A 99 14.65 12.49 15.52
CA LYS A 99 13.66 11.48 15.95
C LYS A 99 13.40 10.50 14.81
N PRO A 100 13.04 9.24 15.10
CA PRO A 100 12.58 8.31 14.07
C PRO A 100 11.42 8.90 13.26
N VAL A 101 11.46 8.70 11.94
CA VAL A 101 10.35 9.05 11.05
C VAL A 101 9.10 8.28 11.49
N LYS A 102 7.94 8.95 11.47
CA LYS A 102 6.66 8.29 11.78
C LYS A 102 6.42 7.15 10.77
N ASN A 103 6.07 5.97 11.29
CA ASN A 103 5.92 4.74 10.49
C ASN A 103 7.21 4.29 9.77
N ALA A 104 8.39 4.60 10.31
CA ALA A 104 9.67 4.20 9.71
C ALA A 104 9.78 2.68 9.48
N ASP A 105 9.12 1.87 10.33
CA ASP A 105 9.02 0.41 10.18
C ASP A 105 8.38 0.02 8.84
N LEU A 106 7.22 0.61 8.53
CA LEU A 106 6.49 0.33 7.29
C LEU A 106 7.17 0.96 6.08
N TRP A 107 7.72 2.18 6.21
CA TRP A 107 8.42 2.82 5.11
C TRP A 107 9.67 2.06 4.67
N GLN A 108 10.43 1.52 5.62
CA GLN A 108 11.60 0.68 5.31
C GLN A 108 11.19 -0.63 4.62
N ARG A 109 10.11 -1.27 5.10
CA ARG A 109 9.57 -2.47 4.48
C ARG A 109 9.05 -2.19 3.05
N LEU A 110 8.37 -1.07 2.84
CA LEU A 110 7.90 -0.64 1.53
C LEU A 110 9.06 -0.36 0.57
N ASP A 111 10.11 0.32 1.03
CA ASP A 111 11.31 0.57 0.21
C ASP A 111 12.00 -0.74 -0.18
N ALA A 112 12.12 -1.71 0.73
CA ALA A 112 12.67 -3.02 0.42
C ALA A 112 11.80 -3.80 -0.59
N ALA A 113 10.47 -3.80 -0.41
CA ALA A 113 9.53 -4.48 -1.29
C ALA A 113 9.56 -3.88 -2.71
N ARG A 114 9.48 -2.55 -2.84
CA ARG A 114 9.45 -1.89 -4.15
C ARG A 114 10.74 -2.07 -4.94
N LEU A 115 11.90 -2.17 -4.28
CA LEU A 115 13.21 -2.30 -4.96
C LEU A 115 13.35 -3.62 -5.73
N ARG A 116 12.51 -4.62 -5.44
CA ARG A 116 12.46 -5.89 -6.18
C ARG A 116 11.74 -5.77 -7.54
N HIS A 117 11.09 -4.64 -7.81
CA HIS A 117 10.21 -4.45 -8.97
C HIS A 117 10.49 -3.11 -9.66
N ASP A 118 10.07 -2.97 -10.91
CA ASP A 118 10.00 -1.69 -11.62
C ASP A 118 8.62 -1.08 -11.35
N VAL A 119 8.50 -0.29 -10.29
CA VAL A 119 7.21 0.25 -9.80
C VAL A 119 6.97 1.66 -10.32
N LYS A 120 5.90 1.83 -11.08
CA LYS A 120 5.31 3.12 -11.44
C LYS A 120 4.14 3.42 -10.51
N TRP A 121 4.19 4.57 -9.85
CA TRP A 121 3.17 5.02 -8.92
C TRP A 121 2.17 5.92 -9.62
N ARG A 122 0.88 5.66 -9.42
CA ARG A 122 -0.23 6.44 -9.96
C ARG A 122 -1.11 6.90 -8.81
N TRP A 123 -1.24 8.22 -8.68
CA TRP A 123 -2.24 8.79 -7.79
C TRP A 123 -3.59 8.81 -8.49
N VAL A 124 -4.60 8.23 -7.85
CA VAL A 124 -6.00 8.32 -8.31
C VAL A 124 -6.80 9.23 -7.38
N LYS A 125 -7.76 9.95 -7.95
CA LYS A 125 -8.54 10.93 -7.19
C LYS A 125 -9.74 10.27 -6.50
N GLY A 126 -9.49 9.59 -5.38
CA GLY A 126 -10.52 8.99 -4.51
C GLY A 126 -11.45 7.97 -5.19
N HIS A 127 -12.43 7.46 -4.44
CA HIS A 127 -13.28 6.32 -4.83
C HIS A 127 -14.44 6.64 -5.80
N ALA A 128 -14.36 7.68 -6.62
CA ALA A 128 -15.43 8.00 -7.56
C ALA A 128 -15.01 7.68 -9.00
N GLY A 129 -15.37 6.48 -9.48
CA GLY A 129 -15.23 6.10 -10.90
C GLY A 129 -14.03 5.21 -11.23
N HIS A 130 -13.41 4.59 -10.24
CA HIS A 130 -12.33 3.61 -10.43
C HIS A 130 -12.71 2.29 -9.75
N GLU A 131 -13.35 1.39 -10.51
CA GLU A 131 -13.88 0.11 -10.02
C GLU A 131 -12.88 -0.69 -9.16
N LEU A 132 -11.61 -0.75 -9.57
CA LEU A 132 -10.57 -1.48 -8.83
C LEU A 132 -10.15 -0.79 -7.53
N ASN A 133 -10.25 0.54 -7.45
CA ASN A 133 -10.00 1.29 -6.21
C ASN A 133 -11.17 1.11 -5.24
N GLU A 134 -12.40 1.11 -5.75
CA GLU A 134 -13.61 0.81 -4.95
C GLU A 134 -13.56 -0.62 -4.39
N ARG A 135 -13.07 -1.59 -5.20
CA ARG A 135 -12.82 -2.96 -4.70
C ARG A 135 -11.72 -3.00 -3.64
N ALA A 136 -10.65 -2.24 -3.79
CA ALA A 136 -9.62 -2.14 -2.77
C ALA A 136 -10.17 -1.56 -1.44
N ASP A 137 -11.03 -0.54 -1.49
CA ASP A 137 -11.74 0.00 -0.32
C ASP A 137 -12.63 -1.06 0.34
N GLN A 138 -13.40 -1.80 -0.45
CA GLN A 138 -14.24 -2.89 0.06
C GLN A 138 -13.41 -3.96 0.77
N LEU A 139 -12.26 -4.33 0.21
CA LEU A 139 -11.30 -5.26 0.82
C LEU A 139 -10.71 -4.69 2.12
N ALA A 140 -10.39 -3.39 2.17
CA ALA A 140 -9.91 -2.75 3.39
C ALA A 140 -10.97 -2.78 4.50
N ASN A 141 -12.22 -2.46 4.18
CA ASN A 141 -13.34 -2.54 5.12
C ASN A 141 -13.64 -3.98 5.55
N ARG A 142 -13.47 -4.96 4.64
CA ARG A 142 -13.54 -6.39 4.96
C ARG A 142 -12.46 -6.78 5.96
N GLY A 143 -11.23 -6.30 5.78
CA GLY A 143 -10.13 -6.50 6.73
C GLY A 143 -10.46 -6.01 8.14
N VAL A 144 -11.15 -4.87 8.26
CA VAL A 144 -11.66 -4.39 9.56
C VAL A 144 -12.73 -5.33 10.13
N ALA A 145 -13.68 -5.76 9.29
CA ALA A 145 -14.84 -6.55 9.72
C ALA A 145 -14.47 -7.98 10.18
N GLU A 146 -13.40 -8.55 9.61
CA GLU A 146 -12.89 -9.88 9.96
C GLU A 146 -12.00 -9.87 11.22
N LEU A 147 -11.74 -8.71 11.83
CA LEU A 147 -11.03 -8.64 13.10
C LEU A 147 -11.79 -9.41 14.19
N PRO A 148 -11.10 -10.16 15.06
CA PRO A 148 -11.75 -10.86 16.17
C PRO A 148 -12.55 -9.88 17.02
N ARG A 149 -13.85 -10.15 17.19
CA ARG A 149 -14.67 -9.41 18.14
C ARG A 149 -14.18 -9.75 19.55
N ARG A 150 -13.74 -8.74 20.28
CA ARG A 150 -13.39 -8.86 21.71
C ARG A 150 -14.65 -9.06 22.55
#